data_AF-A0A972MP92-F1
#
_entry.id   AF-A0A972MP92-F1
#
_cell.length_a   1.000
_cell.length_b   1.000
_cell.length_c   1.000
_cell.angle_alpha   90.00
_cell.angle_beta   90.00
_cell.angle_gamma   90.00
#
_symmetry.space_group_name_H-M   'P 1'
#
loop_
_entity.id
_entity.type
_entity.pdbx_description
1 polymer ?
#
loop_
_entity_poly.entity_id
_entity_poly.type
_entity_poly.pdbx_seq_one_letter_code
_entity_poly.pdbx_strand_id
1 'polypeptide(L)'
;MEKVVLMLLPLILGAQILKHHCDRCHKSQIPYVMIYKRALLLYSSKERIKRNLTDFLVSPSADKSILPPGLKRRFDPAKHPKFSKEIAQKAIEELIEQEDIVKKFRTTTKKRTSAQVSSASTRQR
;
A
#
# COMPACT_ATOMS: atom_id res chain seq x y z
N MET A 1 -23.51 39.90 19.20
CA MET A 1 -23.84 38.85 18.22
C MET A 1 -23.09 39.19 16.96
N GLU A 2 -22.07 38.44 16.58
CA GLU A 2 -21.69 38.28 15.18
C GLU A 2 -20.73 37.10 15.04
N LYS A 3 -21.10 36.21 14.13
CA LYS A 3 -20.56 34.88 13.92
C LYS A 3 -19.54 34.98 12.79
N VAL A 4 -18.26 34.69 13.03
CA VAL A 4 -17.33 34.29 11.96
C VAL A 4 -16.38 33.21 12.49
N VAL A 5 -16.94 32.02 12.75
CA VAL A 5 -16.17 30.78 12.88
C VAL A 5 -16.13 30.18 11.48
N LEU A 6 -15.20 30.61 10.64
CA LEU A 6 -14.96 30.00 9.33
C LEU A 6 -13.54 30.32 8.85
N MET A 7 -12.52 29.58 9.33
CA MET A 7 -11.21 29.51 8.65
C MET A 7 -10.24 28.48 9.26
N LEU A 8 -10.73 27.28 9.61
CA LEU A 8 -9.85 26.13 9.88
C LEU A 8 -10.42 24.89 9.18
N LEU A 9 -10.26 24.86 7.86
CA LEU A 9 -10.27 23.60 7.12
C LEU A 9 -8.79 23.22 6.89
N PRO A 10 -8.09 22.59 7.85
CA PRO A 10 -6.73 22.19 7.59
C PRO A 10 -6.77 21.05 6.59
N LEU A 11 -6.38 21.37 5.35
CA LEU A 11 -5.62 20.57 4.41
C LEU A 11 -5.38 19.09 4.84
N ILE A 12 -6.42 18.25 4.81
CA ILE A 12 -6.25 16.77 4.95
C ILE A 12 -5.93 16.13 3.59
N LEU A 13 -5.28 16.87 2.68
CA LEU A 13 -4.67 16.28 1.50
C LEU A 13 -3.25 15.83 1.87
N GLY A 14 -3.17 14.85 2.77
CA GLY A 14 -1.96 14.06 2.96
C GLY A 14 -1.67 13.32 1.65
N ALA A 15 -0.84 13.91 0.78
CA ALA A 15 -0.39 13.21 -0.42
C ALA A 15 0.25 11.88 0.01
N GLN A 16 -0.30 10.76 -0.50
CA GLN A 16 0.22 9.43 -0.22
C GLN A 16 1.67 9.37 -0.71
N ILE A 17 2.61 9.05 0.18
CA ILE A 17 4.04 8.99 -0.15
C ILE A 17 4.26 7.97 -1.28
N LEU A 18 3.53 6.86 -1.24
CA LEU A 18 3.55 5.84 -2.27
C LEU A 18 3.19 6.42 -3.63
N LYS A 19 2.08 7.15 -3.75
CA LYS A 19 1.70 7.76 -5.04
C LYS A 19 2.69 8.81 -5.50
N HIS A 20 3.10 9.70 -4.60
CA HIS A 20 3.99 10.81 -4.94
C HIS A 20 5.33 10.34 -5.49
N HIS A 21 5.94 9.31 -4.89
CA HIS A 21 7.27 8.85 -5.25
C HIS A 21 7.29 7.66 -6.21
N CYS A 22 6.30 6.76 -6.14
CA CYS A 22 6.36 5.48 -6.85
C CYS A 22 5.54 5.47 -8.15
N ASP A 23 4.50 6.30 -8.28
CA ASP A 23 3.65 6.30 -9.49
C ASP A 23 4.41 6.74 -10.74
N ARG A 24 5.51 7.51 -10.59
CA ARG A 24 6.38 7.89 -11.70
C ARG A 24 6.83 6.67 -12.51
N CYS A 25 7.08 5.54 -11.86
CA CYS A 25 7.49 4.29 -12.50
C CYS A 25 6.38 3.24 -12.52
N HIS A 26 5.54 3.16 -11.49
CA HIS A 26 4.62 2.04 -11.29
C HIS A 26 3.21 2.25 -11.86
N LYS A 27 2.80 3.49 -12.18
CA LYS A 27 1.43 3.78 -12.61
C LYS A 27 0.99 3.00 -13.86
N SER A 28 1.91 2.72 -14.79
CA SER A 28 1.62 2.04 -16.06
C SER A 28 2.45 0.78 -16.32
N GLN A 29 3.40 0.44 -15.46
CA GLN A 29 4.31 -0.70 -15.71
C GLN A 29 4.00 -1.93 -14.86
N ILE A 30 4.02 -1.78 -13.54
CA ILE A 30 3.90 -2.91 -12.61
C ILE A 30 2.89 -2.53 -11.53
N PRO A 31 1.71 -3.18 -11.51
CA PRO A 31 0.69 -2.93 -10.49
C PRO A 31 1.20 -3.22 -9.08
N TYR A 32 0.85 -2.37 -8.12
CA TYR A 32 1.22 -2.54 -6.70
C TYR A 32 0.80 -3.88 -6.12
N VAL A 33 -0.37 -4.40 -6.51
CA VAL A 33 -0.85 -5.74 -6.12
C VAL A 33 0.14 -6.85 -6.51
N MET A 34 0.83 -6.73 -7.64
CA MET A 34 1.81 -7.74 -8.09
C MET A 34 3.07 -7.69 -7.24
N ILE A 35 3.54 -6.49 -6.89
CA ILE A 35 4.68 -6.26 -5.99
C ILE A 35 4.37 -6.86 -4.62
N TYR A 36 3.21 -6.52 -4.06
CA TYR A 36 2.79 -6.99 -2.74
C TYR A 36 2.61 -8.51 -2.69
N LYS A 37 1.88 -9.11 -3.66
CA LYS A 37 1.72 -10.57 -3.73
C LYS A 37 3.05 -11.29 -3.79
N ARG A 38 4.00 -10.76 -4.55
CA ARG A 38 5.32 -11.36 -4.67
C ARG A 38 6.12 -11.28 -3.37
N ALA A 39 6.12 -10.13 -2.72
CA ALA A 39 6.74 -9.98 -1.41
C ALA A 39 6.08 -10.90 -0.37
N LEU A 40 4.77 -11.09 -0.44
CA LEU A 40 4.03 -12.01 0.43
C LEU A 40 4.49 -13.46 0.24
N LEU A 41 4.68 -13.91 -1.00
CA LEU A 41 5.21 -15.25 -1.30
C LEU A 41 6.64 -15.45 -0.79
N LEU A 42 7.47 -14.41 -0.78
CA LEU A 42 8.88 -14.51 -0.36
C LEU A 42 9.07 -14.43 1.15
N TYR A 43 8.25 -13.64 1.85
CA TYR A 43 8.54 -13.24 3.23
C TYR A 43 7.50 -13.72 4.25
N SER A 44 6.33 -14.18 3.81
CA SER A 44 5.28 -14.82 4.62
C SER A 44 4.67 -14.00 5.77
N SER A 45 5.20 -12.82 6.10
CA SER A 45 4.63 -11.92 7.12
C SER A 45 4.78 -10.44 6.71
N LYS A 46 3.87 -9.59 7.20
CA LYS A 46 3.87 -8.15 6.91
C LYS A 46 5.09 -7.45 7.48
N GLU A 47 5.56 -7.88 8.63
CA GLU A 47 6.75 -7.35 9.30
C GLU A 47 8.00 -7.64 8.47
N ARG A 48 8.11 -8.87 7.94
CA ARG A 48 9.21 -9.25 7.06
C ARG A 48 9.13 -8.53 5.71
N ILE A 49 7.93 -8.34 5.14
CA ILE A 49 7.74 -7.51 3.94
C ILE A 49 8.20 -6.07 4.21
N LYS A 50 7.71 -5.46 5.29
CA LYS A 50 8.05 -4.08 5.67
C LYS A 50 9.55 -3.90 5.79
N ARG A 51 10.23 -4.80 6.52
CA ARG A 51 11.68 -4.78 6.69
C ARG A 51 12.43 -4.91 5.36
N ASN A 52 12.22 -6.00 4.62
CA ASN A 52 13.02 -6.30 3.43
C ASN A 52 12.80 -5.30 2.29
N LEU A 53 11.56 -4.83 2.08
CA LEU A 53 11.30 -3.82 1.05
C LEU A 53 11.85 -2.44 1.46
N THR A 54 11.80 -2.08 2.74
CA THR A 54 12.45 -0.84 3.23
C THR A 54 13.95 -0.91 2.99
N ASP A 55 14.59 -2.03 3.37
CA ASP A 55 16.03 -2.20 3.22
C ASP A 55 16.47 -2.14 1.74
N PHE A 56 15.64 -2.67 0.84
CA PHE A 56 15.85 -2.56 -0.61
C PHE A 56 15.74 -1.10 -1.09
N LEU A 57 14.75 -0.33 -0.64
CA LEU A 57 14.56 1.06 -1.07
C LEU A 57 15.63 2.03 -0.52
N VAL A 58 16.20 1.73 0.64
CA VAL A 58 17.31 2.49 1.22
C VAL A 58 18.64 2.14 0.55
N SER A 59 18.85 0.86 0.24
CA SER A 59 20.10 0.34 -0.30
C SER A 59 19.80 -0.74 -1.36
N PRO A 60 19.44 -0.32 -2.59
CA PRO A 60 19.05 -1.25 -3.64
C PRO A 60 20.22 -2.13 -4.07
N SER A 61 20.00 -3.46 -4.07
CA SER A 61 20.93 -4.45 -4.60
C SER A 61 20.18 -5.62 -5.21
N ALA A 62 20.85 -6.38 -6.08
CA ALA A 62 20.26 -7.56 -6.72
C ALA A 62 19.85 -8.62 -5.68
N ASP A 63 20.63 -8.77 -4.61
CA ASP A 63 20.36 -9.74 -3.56
C ASP A 63 19.12 -9.38 -2.73
N LYS A 64 18.95 -8.10 -2.43
CA LYS A 64 17.80 -7.55 -1.70
C LYS A 64 16.54 -7.41 -2.56
N SER A 65 16.67 -7.55 -3.88
CA SER A 65 15.54 -7.42 -4.80
C SER A 65 14.58 -8.62 -4.72
N ILE A 66 13.28 -8.33 -4.81
CA ILE A 66 12.22 -9.33 -4.97
C ILE A 66 12.18 -9.95 -6.39
N LEU A 67 13.06 -9.52 -7.31
CA LEU A 67 13.14 -10.05 -8.66
C LEU A 67 13.47 -11.55 -8.68
N PRO A 68 13.00 -12.31 -9.70
CA PRO A 68 13.32 -13.73 -9.79
C PRO A 68 14.81 -13.88 -10.11
N PRO A 69 15.46 -15.01 -9.73
CA PRO A 69 16.89 -15.21 -9.95
C PRO A 69 17.35 -14.89 -11.38
N GLY A 70 16.56 -15.27 -12.40
CA GLY A 70 16.87 -15.00 -13.80
C GLY A 70 16.88 -13.51 -14.19
N LEU A 71 16.16 -12.64 -13.48
CA LEU A 71 16.15 -11.19 -13.76
C LEU A 71 17.13 -10.41 -12.87
N LYS A 72 17.64 -11.01 -11.78
CA LYS A 72 18.63 -10.35 -10.91
C LYS A 72 19.91 -9.97 -11.66
N ARG A 73 20.30 -10.74 -12.68
CA ARG A 73 21.46 -10.44 -13.54
C ARG A 73 21.31 -9.15 -14.36
N ARG A 74 20.08 -8.66 -14.54
CA ARG A 74 19.79 -7.41 -15.27
C ARG A 74 19.53 -6.24 -14.31
N PHE A 75 19.67 -6.47 -13.00
CA PHE A 75 19.46 -5.43 -12.00
C PHE A 75 20.65 -4.48 -11.96
N ASP A 76 20.39 -3.20 -12.17
CA ASP A 76 21.39 -2.13 -12.12
C ASP A 76 21.06 -1.18 -10.95
N PRO A 77 21.77 -1.28 -9.81
CA PRO A 77 21.50 -0.45 -8.63
C PRO A 77 21.57 1.06 -8.91
N ALA A 78 22.35 1.50 -9.90
CA ALA A 78 22.53 2.92 -10.23
C ALA A 78 21.26 3.53 -10.85
N LYS A 79 20.39 2.71 -11.44
CA LYS A 79 19.12 3.15 -12.05
C LYS A 79 17.95 3.19 -11.07
N HIS A 80 18.18 2.78 -9.82
CA HIS A 80 17.14 2.77 -8.79
C HIS A 80 17.28 3.97 -7.85
N PRO A 81 16.18 4.72 -7.60
CA PRO A 81 16.20 5.79 -6.61
C PRO A 81 16.47 5.22 -5.22
N LYS A 82 17.23 5.98 -4.42
CA LYS A 82 17.46 5.70 -3.01
C LYS A 82 16.59 6.64 -2.19
N PHE A 83 15.91 6.10 -1.18
CA PHE A 83 15.06 6.87 -0.30
C PHE A 83 15.62 6.91 1.12
N SER A 84 15.26 7.94 1.88
CA SER A 84 15.49 7.92 3.32
C SER A 84 14.68 6.78 3.95
N LYS A 85 15.13 6.31 5.12
CA LYS A 85 14.48 5.20 5.82
C LYS A 85 13.02 5.52 6.14
N GLU A 86 12.74 6.76 6.51
CA GLU A 86 11.41 7.25 6.89
C GLU A 86 10.46 7.22 5.68
N ILE A 87 10.91 7.73 4.53
CA ILE A 87 10.14 7.73 3.28
C ILE A 87 9.87 6.29 2.84
N ALA A 88 10.91 5.45 2.85
CA ALA A 88 10.79 4.04 2.47
C ALA A 88 9.80 3.28 3.38
N GLN A 89 9.91 3.44 4.69
CA GLN A 89 9.01 2.77 5.64
C GLN A 89 7.55 3.18 5.42
N LYS A 90 7.30 4.47 5.25
CA LYS A 90 5.94 4.99 5.07
C LYS A 90 5.35 4.57 3.72
N ALA A 91 6.13 4.58 2.64
CA ALA A 91 5.68 4.08 1.34
C ALA A 91 5.30 2.58 1.39
N ILE A 92 6.10 1.75 2.08
CA ILE A 92 5.81 0.32 2.21
C ILE A 92 4.61 0.06 3.12
N GLU A 93 4.42 0.86 4.17
CA GLU A 93 3.23 0.79 5.01
C GLU A 93 1.95 1.11 4.24
N GLU A 94 1.96 2.17 3.44
CA GLU A 94 0.87 2.52 2.53
C GLU A 94 0.60 1.41 1.50
N LEU A 95 1.66 0.79 0.95
CA LEU A 95 1.55 -0.34 0.02
C LEU A 95 0.83 -1.54 0.65
N ILE A 96 1.27 -1.94 1.85
CA ILE A 96 0.66 -3.07 2.57
C ILE A 96 -0.79 -2.73 2.90
N GLU A 97 -1.08 -1.52 3.35
CA GLU A 97 -2.45 -1.11 3.66
C GLU A 97 -3.37 -1.12 2.43
N GLN A 98 -2.90 -0.61 1.29
CA GLN A 98 -3.67 -0.57 0.06
C GLN A 98 -3.96 -1.97 -0.51
N GLU A 99 -3.01 -2.91 -0.38
CA GLU A 99 -3.09 -4.21 -1.04
C GLU A 99 -3.44 -5.38 -0.12
N ASP A 100 -3.50 -5.18 1.20
CA ASP A 100 -3.85 -6.25 2.15
C ASP A 100 -5.25 -6.80 1.92
N ILE A 101 -5.28 -8.01 1.38
CA ILE A 101 -6.47 -8.74 0.96
C ILE A 101 -7.35 -9.10 2.17
N VAL A 102 -6.75 -9.35 3.35
CA VAL A 102 -7.52 -9.69 4.57
C VAL A 102 -8.39 -8.51 5.01
N LYS A 103 -7.88 -7.28 4.93
CA LYS A 103 -8.69 -6.07 5.18
C LYS A 103 -9.82 -5.96 4.16
N LYS A 104 -9.56 -6.22 2.86
CA LYS A 104 -10.57 -6.18 1.79
C LYS A 104 -11.71 -7.21 1.99
N PHE A 105 -11.42 -8.38 2.54
CA PHE A 105 -12.46 -9.38 2.84
C PHE A 105 -13.27 -9.07 4.11
N ARG A 106 -12.66 -8.49 5.15
CA ARG A 106 -13.38 -8.10 6.39
C ARG A 106 -14.39 -6.98 6.16
N THR A 107 -14.09 -6.04 5.27
CA THR A 107 -15.00 -4.92 4.97
C THR A 107 -16.20 -5.35 4.11
N THR A 108 -16.01 -6.31 3.21
CA THR A 108 -17.07 -6.85 2.34
C THR A 108 -18.06 -7.74 3.08
N THR A 109 -17.60 -8.49 4.10
CA THR A 109 -18.48 -9.27 4.98
C THR A 109 -19.35 -8.37 5.88
N LYS A 110 -18.80 -7.28 6.42
CA LYS A 110 -19.57 -6.31 7.23
C LYS A 110 -20.70 -5.62 6.45
N LYS A 111 -20.50 -5.39 5.14
CA LYS A 111 -21.50 -4.74 4.28
C LYS A 111 -22.67 -5.67 3.91
N ARG A 112 -22.42 -6.99 3.86
CA ARG A 112 -23.45 -8.01 3.59
C ARG A 112 -24.37 -8.24 4.80
N THR A 113 -23.82 -8.26 6.01
CA THR A 113 -24.64 -8.42 7.23
C THR A 113 -25.55 -7.22 7.47
N SER A 114 -25.12 -5.99 7.19
CA SER A 114 -25.99 -4.82 7.28
C SER A 114 -27.10 -4.77 6.21
N ALA A 115 -26.89 -5.40 5.05
CA ALA A 115 -27.87 -5.42 3.96
C ALA A 115 -28.93 -6.53 4.11
N GLN A 116 -28.60 -7.64 4.78
CA GLN A 116 -29.59 -8.71 5.05
C GLN A 116 -30.54 -8.37 6.21
N VAL A 117 -30.12 -7.53 7.16
CA VAL A 117 -30.96 -7.14 8.32
C VAL A 117 -32.05 -6.14 7.92
N SER A 118 -31.80 -5.26 6.94
CA SER A 118 -32.80 -4.30 6.45
C SER A 118 -33.86 -4.91 5.53
N SER A 119 -33.59 -6.05 4.88
CA SER A 119 -34.56 -6.75 4.03
C SER A 119 -35.45 -7.75 4.79
N ALA A 120 -35.14 -8.08 6.04
CA ALA A 120 -35.89 -9.05 6.84
C ALA A 120 -37.06 -8.45 7.64
N SER A 121 -37.18 -7.11 7.70
CA SER A 121 -38.19 -6.41 8.51
C SER A 121 -39.48 -6.00 7.74
N THR A 122 -39.57 -6.30 6.43
CA THR A 122 -40.70 -5.84 5.58
C THR A 122 -41.69 -6.94 5.21
N ARG A 123 -41.70 -8.08 5.91
CA ARG A 123 -42.61 -9.20 5.62
C ARG A 123 -43.41 -9.66 6.84
N GLN A 124 -44.11 -8.73 7.48
CA GLN A 124 -45.29 -9.04 8.29
C GLN A 124 -46.35 -7.96 8.07
N ARG A 125 -47.27 -8.22 7.14
CA ARG A 125 -48.65 -7.73 7.15
C ARG A 125 -49.51 -8.68 6.35
#